data_AF-A0A834HXM0-F1
#
_entry.id   AF-A0A834HXM0-F1
#
_cell.length_a   1.000
_cell.length_b   1.000
_cell.length_c   1.000
_cell.angle_alpha   90.00
_cell.angle_beta   90.00
_cell.angle_gamma   90.00
#
_symmetry.space_group_name_H-M   'P 1'
#
loop_
_entity.id
_entity.type
_entity.pdbx_description
1 polymer ?
#
loop_
_entity_poly.entity_id
_entity_poly.type
_entity_poly.pdbx_seq_one_letter_code
_entity_poly.pdbx_strand_id
1 'polypeptide(L)'
;MSSSFSKKVRAKLQTISPIRVKEWAMHIQHCLEELDGRQLFKEYLKEGNMTSYIHVVELWQKADKAIWDNELQELINEVDDIDCNEVMQIPDDRKYEYIKTECCQILEGIHSTFIQCVNE
;
A
#
# COMPACT_ATOMS: atom_id res chain seq x y z
N MET A 1 -12.46 -8.72 -14.45
CA MET A 1 -12.11 -9.76 -13.46
C MET A 1 -13.10 -9.60 -12.32
N SER A 2 -13.80 -10.66 -11.90
CA SER A 2 -14.74 -10.58 -10.78
C SER A 2 -13.91 -10.73 -9.49
N SER A 3 -13.43 -9.62 -8.93
CA SER A 3 -12.58 -9.59 -7.73
C SER A 3 -13.41 -9.70 -6.46
N SER A 4 -14.07 -10.85 -6.27
CA SER A 4 -14.71 -11.12 -4.98
C SER A 4 -13.66 -11.57 -3.98
N PHE A 5 -13.59 -10.89 -2.83
CA PHE A 5 -12.83 -11.35 -1.68
C PHE A 5 -13.15 -12.79 -1.28
N SER A 6 -12.13 -13.52 -0.82
CA SER A 6 -12.35 -14.83 -0.18
C SER A 6 -13.23 -14.72 1.07
N LYS A 7 -13.84 -15.84 1.47
CA LYS A 7 -14.67 -15.92 2.69
C LYS A 7 -13.92 -15.45 3.94
N LYS A 8 -12.60 -15.69 4.00
CA LYS A 8 -11.75 -15.28 5.13
C LYS A 8 -11.61 -13.75 5.20
N VAL A 9 -11.37 -13.11 4.05
CA VAL A 9 -11.25 -11.65 3.97
C VAL A 9 -12.59 -10.98 4.26
N ARG A 10 -13.70 -11.52 3.73
CA ARG A 10 -15.06 -11.04 4.06
C ARG A 10 -15.38 -11.14 5.55
N ALA A 11 -14.96 -12.20 6.24
CA ALA A 11 -15.16 -12.32 7.69
C ALA A 11 -14.40 -11.25 8.47
N LYS A 12 -13.17 -10.88 8.03
CA LYS A 12 -12.43 -9.77 8.63
C LYS A 12 -13.11 -8.43 8.37
N LEU A 13 -13.62 -8.19 7.16
CA LEU A 13 -14.37 -6.98 6.80
C LEU A 13 -15.56 -6.73 7.72
N GLN A 14 -16.28 -7.79 8.13
CA GLN A 14 -17.40 -7.68 9.06
C GLN A 14 -17.01 -7.17 10.46
N THR A 15 -15.73 -7.26 10.83
CA THR A 15 -15.22 -6.73 12.10
C THR A 15 -14.74 -5.28 12.00
N ILE A 16 -14.61 -4.73 10.79
CA ILE A 16 -14.13 -3.37 10.56
C ILE A 16 -15.33 -2.41 10.60
N SER A 17 -15.18 -1.31 11.35
CA SER A 17 -16.22 -0.28 11.43
C SER A 17 -16.45 0.38 10.06
N PRO A 18 -17.71 0.63 9.65
CA PRO A 18 -18.02 1.36 8.43
C PRO A 18 -17.41 2.77 8.37
N ILE A 19 -17.15 3.39 9.52
CA ILE A 19 -16.48 4.70 9.58
C ILE A 19 -15.03 4.57 9.10
N ARG A 20 -14.31 3.52 9.54
CA ARG A 20 -12.92 3.27 9.11
C ARG A 20 -12.84 2.98 7.61
N VAL A 21 -13.80 2.23 7.09
CA VAL A 21 -13.89 1.98 5.63
C VAL A 21 -14.05 3.30 4.86
N LYS A 22 -14.84 4.25 5.38
CA LYS A 22 -14.98 5.58 4.77
C LYS A 22 -13.70 6.39 4.83
N GLU A 23 -12.93 6.30 5.92
CA GLU A 23 -11.64 6.99 6.06
C GLU A 23 -10.62 6.44 5.07
N TRP A 24 -10.54 5.10 4.94
CA TRP A 24 -9.69 4.44 3.94
C TRP A 24 -10.09 4.86 2.52
N ALA A 25 -11.39 4.97 2.24
CA ALA A 25 -11.87 5.39 0.93
C ALA A 25 -11.48 6.81 0.51
N MET A 26 -11.06 7.68 1.44
CA MET A 26 -10.64 9.04 1.10
C MET A 26 -9.28 9.07 0.41
N HIS A 27 -8.30 8.35 0.95
CA HIS A 27 -6.93 8.32 0.46
C HIS A 27 -6.28 6.99 0.82
N ILE A 28 -5.52 6.39 -0.11
CA ILE A 28 -4.83 5.13 0.17
C ILE A 28 -3.90 5.23 1.40
N GLN A 29 -3.35 6.42 1.66
CA GLN A 29 -2.52 6.69 2.82
C GLN A 29 -3.22 6.31 4.14
N HIS A 30 -4.49 6.67 4.33
CA HIS A 30 -5.23 6.30 5.54
C HIS A 30 -5.35 4.79 5.70
N CYS A 31 -5.50 4.07 4.58
CA CYS A 31 -5.52 2.62 4.57
C CYS A 31 -4.15 2.03 4.97
N LEU A 32 -3.06 2.61 4.46
CA LEU A 32 -1.70 2.14 4.71
C LEU A 32 -1.20 2.46 6.12
N GLU A 33 -1.60 3.58 6.71
CA GLU A 33 -1.21 3.97 8.08
C GLU A 33 -1.81 3.02 9.12
N GLU A 34 -3.03 2.54 8.90
CA GLU A 34 -3.68 1.61 9.79
C GLU A 34 -3.24 0.16 9.57
N LEU A 35 -2.97 -0.57 10.66
CA LEU A 35 -2.54 -1.98 10.56
C LEU A 35 -3.59 -2.85 9.85
N ASP A 36 -4.86 -2.73 10.24
CA ASP A 36 -5.95 -3.55 9.68
C ASP A 36 -6.18 -3.22 8.20
N GLY A 37 -6.17 -1.93 7.84
CA GLY A 37 -6.34 -1.45 6.46
C GLY A 37 -5.22 -1.97 5.58
N ARG A 38 -3.98 -1.80 6.00
CA ARG A 38 -2.80 -2.28 5.29
C ARG A 38 -2.78 -3.80 5.14
N GLN A 39 -3.13 -4.55 6.19
CA GLN A 39 -3.19 -6.01 6.10
C GLN A 39 -4.26 -6.47 5.12
N LEU A 40 -5.45 -5.86 5.19
CA LEU A 40 -6.55 -6.14 4.29
C LEU A 40 -6.19 -5.81 2.84
N PHE A 41 -5.55 -4.68 2.60
CA PHE A 41 -5.08 -4.28 1.29
C PHE A 41 -4.02 -5.25 0.76
N LYS A 42 -3.05 -5.69 1.58
CA LYS A 42 -2.10 -6.74 1.17
C LYS A 42 -2.80 -8.07 0.85
N GLU A 43 -3.86 -8.44 1.57
CA GLU A 43 -4.65 -9.63 1.26
C GLU A 43 -5.38 -9.50 -0.08
N TYR A 44 -5.98 -8.34 -0.37
CA TYR A 44 -6.55 -8.02 -1.68
C TYR A 44 -5.54 -8.22 -2.82
N LEU A 45 -4.35 -7.63 -2.69
CA LEU A 45 -3.30 -7.74 -3.70
C LEU A 45 -2.84 -9.18 -3.91
N LYS A 46 -2.73 -9.96 -2.83
CA LYS A 46 -2.37 -11.38 -2.89
C LYS A 46 -3.43 -12.21 -3.61
N GLU A 47 -4.71 -11.99 -3.33
CA GLU A 47 -5.79 -12.70 -4.03
C GLU A 47 -5.84 -12.34 -5.53
N GLY A 48 -5.45 -11.12 -5.89
CA GLY A 48 -5.33 -10.67 -7.28
C GLY A 48 -4.02 -11.06 -7.99
N ASN A 49 -3.09 -11.76 -7.31
CA ASN A 49 -1.72 -12.03 -7.80
C ASN A 49 -0.98 -10.76 -8.26
N MET A 50 -1.19 -9.65 -7.56
CA MET A 50 -0.67 -8.33 -7.88
C MET A 50 0.68 -8.07 -7.21
N THR A 51 1.69 -8.88 -7.55
CA THR A 51 3.00 -8.89 -6.85
C THR A 51 3.71 -7.54 -6.87
N SER A 52 3.64 -6.79 -7.97
CA SER A 52 4.26 -5.46 -8.07
C SER A 52 3.72 -4.50 -7.01
N TYR A 53 2.39 -4.39 -6.86
CA TYR A 53 1.78 -3.56 -5.82
C TYR A 53 2.07 -4.05 -4.39
N ILE A 54 2.34 -5.35 -4.19
CA ILE A 54 2.77 -5.87 -2.89
C ILE A 54 4.13 -5.29 -2.52
N HIS A 55 5.08 -5.26 -3.46
CA HIS A 55 6.40 -4.66 -3.23
C HIS A 55 6.28 -3.16 -2.94
N VAL A 56 5.38 -2.44 -3.61
CA VAL A 56 5.09 -1.02 -3.31
C VAL A 56 4.60 -0.84 -1.88
N VAL A 57 3.69 -1.70 -1.39
CA VAL A 57 3.25 -1.65 0.01
C VAL A 57 4.40 -1.96 0.97
N GLU A 58 5.28 -2.91 0.64
CA GLU A 58 6.43 -3.27 1.46
C GLU A 58 7.47 -2.15 1.55
N LEU A 59 7.72 -1.48 0.41
CA LEU A 59 8.54 -0.30 0.34
C LEU A 59 7.97 0.84 1.22
N TRP A 60 6.67 1.11 1.11
CA TRP A 60 5.98 2.08 1.97
C TRP A 60 6.15 1.73 3.46
N GLN A 61 5.99 0.44 3.84
CA GLN A 61 6.14 -0.02 5.23
C GLN A 61 7.56 0.16 5.77
N LYS A 62 8.58 -0.04 4.94
CA LYS A 62 9.96 0.20 5.36
C LYS A 62 10.28 1.69 5.48
N ALA A 63 9.79 2.49 4.54
CA ALA A 63 9.92 3.94 4.59
C ALA A 63 9.24 4.53 5.84
N ASP A 64 8.07 4.01 6.22
CA ASP A 64 7.35 4.41 7.43
C ASP A 64 8.13 4.12 8.73
N LYS A 65 8.96 3.08 8.74
CA LYS A 65 9.85 2.77 9.86
C LYS A 65 11.12 3.63 9.87
N ALA A 66 11.34 4.45 8.85
CA ALA A 66 12.55 5.26 8.65
C ALA A 66 13.85 4.45 8.73
N ILE A 67 13.87 3.25 8.12
CA ILE A 67 15.04 2.37 8.09
C ILE A 67 15.65 2.41 6.68
N TRP A 68 16.86 2.97 6.55
CA TRP A 68 17.65 2.90 5.33
C TRP A 68 18.59 1.69 5.36
N ASP A 69 18.20 0.60 4.70
CA ASP A 69 18.99 -0.62 4.57
C ASP A 69 19.10 -1.08 3.11
N ASN A 70 19.90 -2.12 2.86
CA ASN A 70 20.07 -2.67 1.51
C ASN A 70 18.75 -3.22 0.95
N GLU A 71 17.90 -3.78 1.80
CA GLU A 71 16.60 -4.34 1.40
C GLU A 71 15.63 -3.24 0.96
N LEU A 72 15.65 -2.05 1.58
CA LEU A 72 14.93 -0.87 1.09
C LEU A 72 15.41 -0.46 -0.30
N GLN A 73 16.73 -0.43 -0.53
CA GLN A 73 17.30 -0.08 -1.83
C GLN A 73 16.95 -1.12 -2.90
N GLU A 74 16.98 -2.41 -2.56
CA GLU A 74 16.52 -3.49 -3.44
C GLU A 74 15.04 -3.31 -3.80
N LEU A 75 14.17 -3.04 -2.83
CA LEU A 75 12.76 -2.79 -3.08
C LEU A 75 12.50 -1.55 -3.94
N ILE A 76 13.28 -0.48 -3.80
CA ILE A 76 13.17 0.69 -4.69
C ILE A 76 13.45 0.27 -6.13
N ASN A 77 14.48 -0.55 -6.37
CA ASN A 77 14.81 -1.04 -7.71
C ASN A 77 13.79 -2.05 -8.28
N GLU A 78 12.98 -2.67 -7.43
CA GLU A 78 11.89 -3.57 -7.84
C GLU A 78 10.58 -2.84 -8.14
N VAL A 79 10.44 -1.58 -7.70
CA VAL A 79 9.29 -0.73 -8.01
C VAL A 79 9.61 0.11 -9.23
N ASP A 80 9.10 -0.30 -10.38
CA ASP A 80 9.40 0.31 -11.70
C ASP A 80 9.18 1.83 -11.76
N ASP A 81 8.23 2.35 -10.97
CA ASP A 81 7.82 3.76 -11.00
C ASP A 81 8.59 4.67 -10.01
N ILE A 82 9.58 4.15 -9.26
CA ILE A 82 10.40 4.95 -8.34
C ILE A 82 11.88 4.91 -8.77
N ASP A 83 12.41 6.06 -9.22
CA ASP A 83 13.82 6.15 -9.61
C ASP A 83 14.74 6.24 -8.38
N CYS A 84 15.51 5.18 -8.14
CA CYS A 84 16.51 5.12 -7.09
C CYS A 84 17.52 6.28 -7.16
N ASN A 85 17.89 6.75 -8.36
CA ASN A 85 18.83 7.86 -8.52
C ASN A 85 18.22 9.18 -8.06
N GLU A 86 16.91 9.37 -8.23
CA GLU A 86 16.20 10.54 -7.72
C GLU A 86 16.14 10.48 -6.19
N VAL A 87 15.76 9.33 -5.63
CA VAL A 87 15.72 9.13 -4.17
C VAL A 87 17.08 9.43 -3.51
N MET A 88 18.18 9.02 -4.14
CA MET A 88 19.54 9.25 -3.62
C MET A 88 19.97 10.73 -3.63
N GLN A 89 19.30 11.58 -4.40
CA GLN A 89 19.55 13.04 -4.42
C GLN A 89 18.72 13.78 -3.36
N ILE A 90 17.72 13.13 -2.76
CA ILE A 90 16.85 13.73 -1.75
C ILE A 90 17.55 13.71 -0.38
N PRO A 91 17.48 14.81 0.38
CA PRO A 91 17.97 14.86 1.76
C PRO A 91 17.45 13.71 2.64
N ASP A 92 18.30 13.22 3.55
CA ASP A 92 17.99 12.10 4.46
C ASP A 92 16.73 12.31 5.30
N ASP A 93 16.42 13.54 5.66
CA ASP A 93 15.24 13.92 6.43
C ASP A 93 13.94 13.88 5.61
N ARG A 94 14.03 13.82 4.28
CA ARG A 94 12.87 13.93 3.37
C ARG A 94 12.66 12.71 2.48
N LYS A 95 13.69 11.87 2.28
CA LYS A 95 13.61 10.70 1.40
C LYS A 95 12.49 9.73 1.79
N TYR A 96 12.23 9.52 3.07
CA TYR A 96 11.17 8.61 3.52
C TYR A 96 9.78 9.16 3.20
N GLU A 97 9.57 10.47 3.36
CA GLU A 97 8.32 11.11 3.00
C GLU A 97 8.10 11.04 1.49
N TYR A 98 9.13 11.34 0.69
CA TYR A 98 9.09 11.19 -0.75
C TYR A 98 8.72 9.76 -1.18
N ILE A 99 9.40 8.73 -0.66
CA ILE A 99 9.11 7.32 -0.98
C ILE A 99 7.65 6.99 -0.62
N LYS A 100 7.18 7.42 0.55
CA LYS A 100 5.78 7.20 0.96
C LYS A 100 4.81 7.87 0.00
N THR A 101 5.08 9.09 -0.43
CA THR A 101 4.26 9.84 -1.39
C THR A 101 4.21 9.13 -2.75
N GLU A 102 5.34 8.71 -3.29
CA GLU A 102 5.38 7.99 -4.57
C GLU A 102 4.65 6.64 -4.49
N CYS A 103 4.88 5.87 -3.42
CA CYS A 103 4.13 4.64 -3.17
C CYS A 103 2.61 4.88 -3.12
N CYS A 104 2.16 5.94 -2.45
CA CYS A 104 0.74 6.31 -2.42
C CYS A 104 0.22 6.65 -3.82
N GLN A 105 0.97 7.41 -4.63
CA GLN A 105 0.56 7.74 -6.00
C GLN A 105 0.39 6.49 -6.86
N ILE A 106 1.33 5.55 -6.80
CA ILE A 106 1.27 4.27 -7.53
C ILE A 106 0.05 3.45 -7.10
N LEU A 107 -0.20 3.35 -5.80
CA LEU A 107 -1.29 2.54 -5.26
C LEU A 107 -2.68 3.18 -5.45
N GLU A 108 -2.76 4.50 -5.59
CA GLU A 108 -4.02 5.20 -5.83
C GLU A 108 -4.70 4.71 -7.13
N GLY A 109 -3.92 4.28 -8.13
CA GLY A 109 -4.44 3.71 -9.39
C GLY A 109 -5.30 2.46 -9.23
N ILE A 110 -5.17 1.73 -8.11
CA ILE A 110 -5.97 0.52 -7.81
C ILE A 110 -6.85 0.69 -6.57
N HIS A 111 -6.70 1.80 -5.85
CA HIS A 111 -7.35 2.07 -4.58
C HIS A 111 -8.88 2.06 -4.71
N SER A 112 -9.44 2.71 -5.72
CA SER A 112 -10.90 2.75 -5.94
C SER A 112 -11.51 1.36 -6.12
N THR A 113 -10.81 0.46 -6.82
CA THR A 113 -11.26 -0.91 -7.06
C THR A 113 -11.24 -1.73 -5.78
N PHE A 114 -10.20 -1.56 -4.96
CA PHE A 114 -10.14 -2.16 -3.63
C PHE A 114 -11.33 -1.72 -2.77
N ILE A 115 -11.61 -0.41 -2.70
CA ILE A 115 -12.71 0.13 -1.89
C ILE A 115 -14.07 -0.36 -2.39
N GLN A 116 -14.26 -0.53 -3.69
CA GLN A 116 -15.46 -1.15 -4.24
C GLN A 116 -15.62 -2.58 -3.71
N CYS A 117 -14.57 -3.40 -3.76
CA CYS A 117 -14.60 -4.77 -3.26
C CYS A 117 -14.90 -4.84 -1.75
N VAL A 118 -14.46 -3.84 -0.98
CA VAL A 118 -14.71 -3.77 0.47
C VAL A 118 -16.18 -3.47 0.78
N ASN A 119 -16.87 -2.72 -0.09
CA ASN A 119 -18.26 -2.32 0.09
C ASN A 119 -19.29 -3.30 -0.52
N GLU A 120 -18.85 -4.36 -1.22
CA GLU A 120 -19.68 -5.43 -1.80
C GLU A 120 -20.07 -6.54 -0.80
#